data_AF-A0A0G3BGV2-F1
#
_entry.id   AF-A0A0G3BGV2-F1
#
_cell.length_a   1.000
_cell.length_b   1.000
_cell.length_c   1.000
_cell.angle_alpha   90.00
_cell.angle_beta   90.00
_cell.angle_gamma   90.00
#
_symmetry.space_group_name_H-M   'P 1'
#
loop_
_entity.id
_entity.type
_entity.pdbx_description
1 polymer ?
#
loop_
_entity_poly.entity_id
_entity_poly.type
_entity_poly.pdbx_seq_one_letter_code
_entity_poly.pdbx_strand_id
1 'polypeptide(L)'
;MGVFFLLSGLAFFVWTARAELFRPNDEPIIFDRQRRKVYRVMQEVQPGWRGIFKPWPFVATSYEWDLIDAEHHAIVGSTGSGVTRYHALVMVVRKSVDDANIISSFNVGQAVTMTERTVPMVWEHIRRYMEEDGPPLPEGETLGRTAPPQGWWQSMAAVGCFGPDYFKWWRNFPIYTLLFHVLFPVFVPLNLLWGTCNWLSFKTAVPVNWPREVLETVGPPLAV
;
A
#
# COMPACT_ATOMS: atom_id res chain seq x y z
N MET A 1 -19.56 -33.08 2.24
CA MET A 1 -18.49 -32.32 2.93
C MET A 1 -17.41 -31.85 1.95
N GLY A 2 -16.70 -32.71 1.21
CA GLY A 2 -15.58 -32.30 0.33
C GLY A 2 -15.93 -31.24 -0.73
N VAL A 3 -17.07 -31.37 -1.42
CA VAL A 3 -17.51 -30.40 -2.44
C VAL A 3 -17.78 -29.01 -1.85
N PHE A 4 -18.33 -28.94 -0.64
CA PHE A 4 -18.61 -27.67 0.04
C PHE A 4 -17.33 -26.92 0.42
N PHE A 5 -16.31 -27.63 0.91
CA PHE A 5 -15.01 -27.05 1.21
C PHE A 5 -14.28 -26.58 -0.06
N LEU A 6 -14.37 -27.34 -1.15
CA LEU A 6 -13.80 -26.96 -2.44
C LEU A 6 -14.45 -25.69 -3.00
N LEU A 7 -15.78 -25.61 -2.98
CA LEU A 7 -16.51 -24.43 -3.44
C LEU A 7 -16.24 -23.20 -2.56
N SER A 8 -16.19 -23.38 -1.24
CA SER A 8 -15.84 -22.31 -0.31
C SER A 8 -14.41 -21.81 -0.52
N GLY A 9 -13.45 -22.72 -0.70
CA GLY A 9 -12.06 -22.38 -0.98
C GLY A 9 -11.89 -21.66 -2.32
N LEU A 10 -12.58 -22.12 -3.36
CA LEU A 10 -12.60 -21.46 -4.67
C LEU A 10 -13.21 -20.06 -4.59
N ALA A 11 -14.33 -19.90 -3.88
CA ALA A 11 -14.96 -18.60 -3.67
C ALA A 11 -14.04 -17.63 -2.91
N PHE A 12 -13.37 -18.10 -1.86
CA PHE A 12 -12.38 -17.33 -1.14
C PHE A 12 -11.21 -16.92 -2.04
N PHE A 13 -10.66 -17.85 -2.83
CA PHE A 13 -9.59 -17.57 -3.77
C PHE A 13 -9.99 -16.55 -4.84
N VAL A 14 -11.18 -16.68 -5.42
CA VAL A 14 -11.68 -15.71 -6.41
C VAL A 14 -11.87 -14.34 -5.77
N TRP A 15 -12.35 -14.28 -4.53
CA TRP A 15 -12.52 -13.04 -3.79
C TRP A 15 -11.18 -12.35 -3.46
N THR A 16 -10.18 -13.10 -2.98
CA THR A 16 -8.85 -12.54 -2.69
C THR A 16 -8.09 -12.18 -3.96
N ALA A 17 -8.15 -13.02 -5.00
CA ALA A 17 -7.58 -12.70 -6.31
C ALA A 17 -8.23 -11.43 -6.87
N ARG A 18 -9.55 -11.24 -6.70
CA ARG A 18 -10.22 -9.99 -7.07
C ARG A 18 -9.76 -8.79 -6.24
N ALA A 19 -9.46 -8.98 -4.96
CA ALA A 19 -9.01 -7.88 -4.11
C ALA A 19 -7.59 -7.42 -4.50
N GLU A 20 -6.75 -8.31 -5.02
CA GLU A 20 -5.33 -8.07 -5.33
C GLU A 20 -5.01 -7.83 -6.81
N LEU A 21 -5.79 -8.40 -7.73
CA LEU A 21 -5.63 -8.18 -9.17
C LEU A 21 -6.39 -6.92 -9.60
N PHE A 22 -5.84 -6.21 -10.60
CA PHE A 22 -6.41 -4.96 -11.11
C PHE A 22 -6.53 -3.82 -10.08
N ARG A 23 -5.75 -3.90 -9.00
CA ARG A 23 -5.52 -2.78 -8.07
C ARG A 23 -4.75 -1.66 -8.77
N PRO A 24 -4.85 -0.41 -8.30
CA PRO A 24 -4.02 0.65 -8.85
C PRO A 24 -2.57 0.35 -8.46
N ASN A 25 -1.62 0.69 -9.34
CA ASN A 25 -0.20 0.42 -9.08
C ASN A 25 0.30 1.14 -7.81
N ASP A 26 -0.37 2.23 -7.47
CA ASP A 26 -0.15 2.96 -6.22
C ASP A 26 -1.47 3.60 -5.79
N GLU A 27 -1.58 3.97 -4.52
CA GLU A 27 -2.66 4.81 -3.98
C GLU A 27 -2.08 6.20 -3.63
N PRO A 28 -1.67 6.97 -4.65
CA PRO A 28 -0.91 8.19 -4.42
C PRO A 28 -1.76 9.26 -3.72
N ILE A 29 -1.12 9.91 -2.76
CA ILE A 29 -1.59 11.14 -2.13
C ILE A 29 -0.65 12.25 -2.58
N ILE A 30 -1.19 13.25 -3.27
CA ILE A 30 -0.45 14.38 -3.79
C ILE A 30 -0.85 15.62 -3.00
N PHE A 31 0.14 16.25 -2.38
CA PHE A 31 -0.01 17.57 -1.77
C PHE A 31 0.43 18.63 -2.80
N ASP A 32 -0.52 19.34 -3.39
CA ASP A 32 -0.26 20.41 -4.35
C ASP A 32 -0.15 21.74 -3.60
N ARG A 33 1.10 22.20 -3.44
CA ARG A 33 1.39 23.47 -2.78
C ARG A 33 0.83 24.68 -3.54
N GLN A 34 0.94 24.68 -4.86
CA GLN A 34 0.58 25.84 -5.69
C GLN A 34 -0.91 26.14 -5.64
N ARG A 35 -1.74 25.09 -5.63
CA ARG A 35 -3.21 25.23 -5.57
C ARG A 35 -3.79 25.13 -4.16
N ARG A 36 -2.98 24.84 -3.15
CA ARG A 36 -3.40 24.48 -1.78
C ARG A 36 -4.46 23.36 -1.76
N LYS A 37 -4.23 22.29 -2.53
CA LYS A 37 -5.13 21.13 -2.62
C LYS A 37 -4.42 19.82 -2.35
N VAL A 38 -5.15 18.86 -1.81
CA VAL A 38 -4.69 17.48 -1.67
C VAL A 38 -5.51 16.59 -2.59
N TYR A 39 -4.83 15.91 -3.50
CA TYR A 39 -5.43 14.94 -4.40
C TYR A 39 -5.15 13.53 -3.89
N ARG A 40 -6.17 12.69 -3.91
CA ARG A 40 -6.07 11.29 -3.52
C ARG A 40 -6.80 10.42 -4.52
N VAL A 41 -6.18 9.30 -4.89
CA VAL A 41 -6.90 8.19 -5.49
C VAL A 41 -7.26 7.21 -4.40
N MET A 42 -8.54 6.92 -4.26
CA MET A 42 -9.01 5.90 -3.35
C MET A 42 -9.74 4.80 -4.10
N GLN A 43 -9.56 3.61 -3.58
CA GLN A 43 -10.30 2.44 -4.00
C GLN A 43 -11.71 2.52 -3.40
N GLU A 44 -12.74 2.52 -4.25
CA GLU A 44 -14.13 2.49 -3.77
C GLU A 44 -14.58 1.02 -3.64
N VAL A 45 -15.08 0.63 -2.47
CA VAL A 45 -15.58 -0.74 -2.29
C VAL A 45 -16.83 -0.91 -3.14
N GLN A 46 -16.72 -1.65 -4.25
CA GLN A 46 -17.88 -2.09 -5.01
C GLN A 46 -18.38 -3.42 -4.45
N PRO A 47 -19.48 -3.44 -3.67
CA PRO A 47 -20.04 -4.69 -3.16
C PRO A 47 -20.70 -5.46 -4.31
N GLY A 48 -20.39 -6.76 -4.41
CA GLY A 48 -21.21 -7.72 -5.14
C GLY A 48 -20.54 -8.51 -6.27
N TRP A 49 -21.18 -9.62 -6.62
CA TRP A 49 -20.80 -10.58 -7.64
C TRP A 49 -20.72 -10.04 -9.09
N ARG A 50 -21.46 -8.98 -9.42
CA ARG A 50 -21.46 -8.38 -10.78
C ARG A 50 -20.15 -7.66 -11.12
N GLY A 51 -19.33 -7.37 -10.12
CA GLY A 51 -18.05 -6.70 -10.28
C GLY A 51 -16.90 -7.64 -10.61
N ILE A 52 -17.01 -8.96 -10.42
CA ILE A 52 -15.86 -9.87 -10.20
C ILE A 52 -14.71 -9.75 -11.22
N PHE A 53 -15.03 -9.48 -12.49
CA PHE A 53 -14.04 -9.34 -13.58
C PHE A 53 -13.81 -7.91 -14.08
N LYS A 54 -14.42 -6.92 -13.44
CA LYS A 54 -14.19 -5.50 -13.75
C LYS A 54 -13.02 -4.97 -12.91
N PRO A 55 -12.19 -4.06 -13.49
CA PRO A 55 -11.27 -3.25 -12.71
C PRO A 55 -12.01 -2.63 -11.52
N TRP A 56 -11.34 -2.54 -10.37
CA TRP A 56 -11.95 -1.89 -9.22
C TRP A 56 -12.25 -0.42 -9.55
N PRO A 57 -13.40 0.11 -9.12
CA PRO A 57 -13.67 1.53 -9.27
C PRO A 57 -12.69 2.32 -8.41
N PHE A 58 -12.12 3.36 -9.01
CA PHE A 58 -11.28 4.32 -8.32
C PHE A 58 -11.97 5.67 -8.35
N VAL A 59 -11.93 6.35 -7.22
CA VAL A 59 -12.40 7.72 -7.11
C VAL A 59 -11.18 8.59 -6.86
N ALA A 60 -10.90 9.47 -7.81
CA ALA A 60 -9.96 10.56 -7.60
C ALA A 60 -10.74 11.71 -6.93
N THR A 61 -10.35 12.03 -5.70
CA THR A 61 -10.97 13.12 -4.94
C THR A 61 -9.94 14.21 -4.68
N SER A 62 -10.39 15.46 -4.74
CA SER A 62 -9.61 16.63 -4.35
C SER A 62 -10.21 17.25 -3.10
N TYR A 63 -9.35 17.60 -2.15
CA TYR A 63 -9.73 18.29 -0.93
C TYR A 63 -8.98 19.62 -0.83
N GLU A 64 -9.66 20.64 -0.32
CA GLU A 64 -9.01 21.91 0.03
C GLU A 64 -8.15 21.68 1.27
N TRP A 65 -6.92 22.15 1.22
CA TRP A 65 -5.95 21.95 2.30
C TRP A 65 -6.44 22.49 3.63
N ASP A 66 -7.07 23.67 3.65
CA ASP A 66 -7.52 24.34 4.88
C ASP A 66 -8.64 23.58 5.62
N LEU A 67 -9.23 22.57 4.97
CA LEU A 67 -10.25 21.69 5.54
C LEU A 67 -9.69 20.36 6.05
N ILE A 68 -8.38 20.17 5.96
CA ILE A 68 -7.71 18.93 6.37
C ILE A 68 -7.08 19.12 7.74
N ASP A 69 -7.48 18.26 8.67
CA ASP A 69 -6.92 18.18 10.01
C ASP A 69 -6.13 16.87 10.16
N ALA A 70 -4.97 16.94 10.82
CA ALA A 70 -4.14 15.77 11.09
C ALA A 70 -4.43 15.19 12.47
N GLU A 71 -4.76 13.90 12.51
CA GLU A 71 -5.02 13.15 13.74
C GLU A 71 -4.01 12.00 13.91
N HIS A 72 -3.59 11.78 15.16
CA HIS A 72 -2.78 10.62 15.53
C HIS A 72 -3.70 9.54 16.11
N HIS A 73 -3.92 8.47 15.34
CA HIS A 73 -4.70 7.33 15.79
C HIS A 73 -3.81 6.27 16.41
N ALA A 74 -4.21 5.75 17.57
CA ALA A 74 -3.57 4.62 18.23
C ALA A 74 -4.55 3.44 18.30
N ILE A 75 -4.27 2.38 17.54
CA ILE A 75 -5.12 1.21 17.42
C ILE A 75 -4.49 0.08 18.21
N VAL A 76 -5.22 -0.47 19.17
CA VAL A 76 -4.75 -1.63 19.94
C VAL A 76 -5.30 -2.90 19.31
N GLY A 77 -4.41 -3.72 18.76
CA GLY A 77 -4.71 -5.06 18.26
C GLY A 77 -4.28 -6.13 19.26
N SER A 78 -5.09 -7.19 19.38
CA SER A 78 -4.72 -8.39 20.14
C SER A 78 -4.76 -9.60 19.22
N THR A 79 -3.71 -10.42 19.26
CA THR A 79 -3.64 -11.70 18.53
C THR A 79 -3.98 -12.89 19.43
N GLY A 80 -4.59 -12.64 20.61
CA GLY A 80 -4.90 -13.65 21.62
C GLY A 80 -3.70 -14.08 22.47
N SER A 81 -2.47 -14.00 21.94
CA SER A 81 -1.22 -14.25 22.68
C SER A 81 -0.44 -12.99 23.05
N GLY A 82 -0.79 -11.85 22.48
CA GLY A 82 -0.11 -10.58 22.73
C GLY A 82 -0.97 -9.39 22.33
N VAL A 83 -0.68 -8.25 22.95
CA VAL A 83 -1.31 -6.97 22.65
C VAL A 83 -0.27 -6.08 21.99
N THR A 84 -0.60 -5.53 20.83
CA THR A 84 0.26 -4.62 20.07
C THR A 84 -0.50 -3.33 19.80
N ARG A 85 0.18 -2.20 19.93
CA ARG A 85 -0.37 -0.89 19.58
C ARG A 85 0.21 -0.44 18.25
N TYR A 86 -0.66 -0.22 17.28
CA TYR A 86 -0.36 0.37 15.99
C TYR A 86 -0.64 1.86 16.04
N HIS A 87 0.15 2.64 15.31
CA HIS A 87 -0.01 4.08 15.23
C HIS A 87 -0.23 4.47 13.77
N ALA A 88 -1.14 5.40 13.51
CA ALA A 88 -1.41 5.89 12.15
C ALA A 88 -1.55 7.41 12.17
N LEU A 89 -0.99 8.05 11.13
CA LEU A 89 -1.30 9.43 10.80
C LEU A 89 -2.52 9.46 9.89
N VAL A 90 -3.62 10.03 10.39
CA VAL A 90 -4.89 10.10 9.68
C VAL A 90 -5.18 11.54 9.33
N MET A 91 -5.34 11.81 8.03
CA MET A 91 -5.78 13.10 7.52
C MET A 91 -7.30 13.06 7.42
N VAL A 92 -7.95 13.95 8.15
CA VAL A 92 -9.40 14.01 8.31
C VAL A 92 -9.90 15.24 7.58
N VAL A 93 -10.93 15.08 6.75
CA VAL A 93 -11.44 16.13 5.88
C VAL A 93 -12.78 16.61 6.42
N ARG A 94 -12.84 17.88 6.81
CA ARG A 94 -14.07 18.58 7.19
C ARG A 94 -14.90 18.93 5.96
N LYS A 95 -16.21 19.04 6.14
CA LYS A 95 -17.14 19.41 5.07
C LYS A 95 -16.94 20.85 4.62
N SER A 96 -16.76 21.78 5.56
CA SER A 96 -16.50 23.19 5.29
C SER A 96 -15.84 23.86 6.50
N VAL A 97 -15.50 25.13 6.37
CA VAL A 97 -14.92 25.93 7.46
C VAL A 97 -15.89 26.04 8.64
N ASP A 98 -17.19 26.20 8.35
CA ASP A 98 -18.25 26.38 9.33
C ASP A 98 -18.87 25.07 9.86
N ASP A 99 -18.63 23.94 9.16
CA ASP A 99 -19.20 22.63 9.49
C ASP A 99 -18.08 21.62 9.77
N ALA A 100 -17.89 21.31 11.05
CA ALA A 100 -16.88 20.35 11.53
C ALA A 100 -17.20 18.88 11.21
N ASN A 101 -18.32 18.58 10.54
CA ASN A 101 -18.62 17.22 10.13
C ASN A 101 -17.57 16.67 9.16
N ILE A 102 -17.08 15.46 9.46
CA ILE A 102 -16.06 14.77 8.69
C ILE A 102 -16.71 14.09 7.48
N ILE A 103 -16.25 14.41 6.28
CA ILE A 103 -16.75 13.83 5.02
C ILE A 103 -15.86 12.69 4.50
N SER A 104 -14.58 12.68 4.90
CA SER A 104 -13.62 11.68 4.48
C SER A 104 -12.46 11.63 5.46
N SER A 105 -11.78 10.49 5.51
CA SER A 105 -10.48 10.36 6.15
C SER A 105 -9.57 9.46 5.32
N PHE A 106 -8.26 9.65 5.45
CA PHE A 106 -7.27 8.80 4.81
C PHE A 106 -5.99 8.70 5.62
N ASN A 107 -5.34 7.55 5.56
CA ASN A 107 -4.07 7.32 6.25
C ASN A 107 -2.92 7.81 5.37
N VAL A 108 -1.92 8.42 5.99
CA VAL A 108 -0.64 8.72 5.35
C VAL A 108 0.39 7.71 5.83
N GLY A 109 0.96 6.94 4.89
CA GLY A 109 1.84 5.83 5.19
C GLY A 109 1.10 4.58 5.69
N GLN A 110 1.86 3.54 6.05
CA GLN A 110 1.31 2.28 6.52
C GLN A 110 1.35 2.22 8.06
N ALA A 111 0.20 1.96 8.68
CA ALA A 111 0.07 1.90 10.15
C ALA A 111 0.97 0.84 10.82
N VAL A 112 1.46 -0.15 10.04
CA VAL A 112 2.34 -1.22 10.51
C VAL A 112 3.80 -0.75 10.66
N THR A 113 4.22 0.25 9.86
CA THR A 113 5.58 0.81 9.93
C THR A 113 5.65 2.05 10.81
N MET A 114 4.51 2.64 11.12
CA MET A 114 4.42 3.82 11.98
C MET A 114 4.42 3.48 13.46
N THR A 115 5.16 4.27 14.21
CA THR A 115 5.30 4.22 15.67
C THR A 115 4.80 5.52 16.29
N GLU A 116 4.64 5.53 17.61
CA GLU A 116 4.28 6.73 18.38
C GLU A 116 5.17 7.94 18.07
N ARG A 117 6.47 7.71 17.78
CA ARG A 117 7.44 8.78 17.49
C ARG A 117 7.47 9.19 16.04
N THR A 118 7.26 8.26 15.11
CA THR A 118 7.37 8.57 13.67
C THR A 118 6.15 9.32 13.17
N VAL A 119 4.95 9.10 13.75
CA VAL A 119 3.74 9.85 13.37
C VAL A 119 3.93 11.37 13.47
N PRO A 120 4.34 11.94 14.62
CA PRO A 120 4.55 13.38 14.71
C PRO A 120 5.70 13.88 13.83
N MET A 121 6.74 13.06 13.59
CA MET A 121 7.83 13.44 12.67
C MET A 121 7.36 13.55 11.22
N VAL A 122 6.56 12.58 10.75
CA VAL A 122 5.98 12.61 9.40
C VAL A 122 5.00 13.76 9.28
N TRP A 123 4.16 14.00 10.28
CA TRP A 123 3.27 15.15 10.30
C TRP A 123 4.05 16.47 10.23
N GLU A 124 5.10 16.64 11.03
CA GLU A 124 5.88 17.88 11.02
C GLU A 124 6.57 18.12 9.66
N HIS A 125 7.05 17.06 9.00
CA HIS A 125 7.57 17.16 7.63
C HIS A 125 6.49 17.64 6.65
N ILE A 126 5.31 17.00 6.70
CA ILE A 126 4.18 17.36 5.85
C ILE A 126 3.71 18.79 6.14
N ARG A 127 3.58 19.18 7.41
CA ARG A 127 3.17 20.51 7.85
C ARG A 127 4.15 21.59 7.38
N ARG A 128 5.46 21.33 7.43
CA ARG A 128 6.48 22.25 6.90
C ARG A 128 6.43 22.36 5.38
N TYR A 129 6.25 21.23 4.69
CA TYR A 129 6.03 21.24 3.24
C TYR A 129 4.75 22.01 2.89
N MET A 130 3.73 21.90 3.72
CA MET A 130 2.49 22.63 3.58
C MET A 130 2.75 24.12 3.87
N GLU A 131 2.92 24.54 5.11
CA GLU A 131 2.83 25.95 5.49
C GLU A 131 4.15 26.74 5.43
N GLU A 132 5.30 26.08 5.42
CA GLU A 132 6.62 26.73 5.63
C GLU A 132 7.56 26.62 4.43
N ASP A 133 7.02 26.32 3.25
CA ASP A 133 7.81 26.14 2.01
C ASP A 133 8.91 25.06 2.11
N GLY A 134 8.76 24.09 3.04
CA GLY A 134 9.75 23.05 3.30
C GLY A 134 10.03 22.14 2.10
N PRO A 135 11.17 21.41 2.07
CA PRO A 135 11.50 20.58 0.92
C PRO A 135 10.55 19.37 0.80
N PRO A 136 10.24 18.88 -0.43
CA PRO A 136 9.38 17.71 -0.63
C PRO A 136 9.97 16.42 -0.05
N LEU A 137 11.29 16.32 -0.02
CA LEU A 137 12.02 15.23 0.63
C LEU A 137 12.98 15.82 1.68
N PRO A 138 13.22 15.11 2.79
CA PRO A 138 14.28 15.48 3.72
C PRO A 138 15.64 15.57 3.01
N GLU A 139 16.49 16.49 3.46
CA GLU A 139 17.82 16.67 2.87
C GLU A 139 18.65 15.38 2.96
N GLY A 140 19.22 14.94 1.84
CA GLY A 140 20.04 13.74 1.77
C GLY A 140 19.27 12.43 1.63
N GLU A 141 17.93 12.46 1.66
CA GLU A 141 17.11 11.28 1.35
C GLU A 141 16.84 11.14 -0.15
N THR A 142 16.72 9.89 -0.59
CA THR A 142 16.34 9.53 -1.96
C THR A 142 15.08 8.67 -1.92
N LEU A 143 14.29 8.73 -2.97
CA LEU A 143 13.09 7.91 -3.06
C LEU A 143 13.47 6.42 -3.05
N GLY A 144 12.75 5.64 -2.27
CA GLY A 144 12.91 4.19 -2.23
C GLY A 144 12.68 3.58 -3.61
N ARG A 145 13.65 2.79 -4.10
CA ARG A 145 13.53 2.04 -5.35
C ARG A 145 12.69 0.78 -5.13
N THR A 146 11.38 0.89 -5.33
CA THR A 146 10.51 -0.28 -5.47
C THR A 146 10.18 -0.48 -6.95
N ALA A 147 11.14 -1.00 -7.72
CA ALA A 147 10.89 -1.30 -9.12
C ALA A 147 9.98 -2.55 -9.22
N PRO A 148 8.94 -2.53 -10.06
CA PRO A 148 8.15 -3.73 -10.31
C PRO A 148 9.05 -4.82 -10.92
N PRO A 149 8.79 -6.10 -10.62
CA PRO A 149 9.52 -7.21 -11.20
C PRO A 149 9.34 -7.21 -12.72
N GLN A 150 10.46 -7.23 -13.45
CA GLN A 150 10.48 -7.18 -14.92
C GLN A 150 9.93 -8.47 -15.54
N GLY A 151 10.00 -9.59 -14.81
CA GLY A 151 9.52 -10.89 -15.28
C GLY A 151 9.15 -11.85 -14.15
N TRP A 152 8.52 -12.95 -14.53
CA TRP A 152 8.01 -13.96 -13.59
C TRP A 152 9.12 -14.55 -12.70
N TRP A 153 10.31 -14.79 -13.26
CA TRP A 153 11.46 -15.29 -12.49
C TRP A 153 11.94 -14.31 -11.41
N GLN A 154 11.80 -13.00 -11.63
CA GLN A 154 12.17 -12.00 -10.63
C GLN A 154 11.16 -11.98 -9.47
N SER A 155 9.86 -12.13 -9.76
CA SER A 155 8.84 -12.34 -8.73
C SER A 155 9.09 -13.63 -7.95
N MET A 156 9.42 -14.72 -8.64
CA MET A 156 9.77 -16.00 -8.00
C MET A 156 10.98 -15.89 -7.07
N ALA A 157 12.01 -15.15 -7.49
CA ALA A 157 13.19 -14.87 -6.69
C ALA A 157 12.89 -13.99 -5.46
N ALA A 158 11.86 -13.14 -5.52
CA ALA A 158 11.51 -12.22 -4.43
C ALA A 158 10.72 -12.89 -3.29
N VAL A 159 9.96 -13.96 -3.57
CA VAL A 159 9.04 -14.57 -2.59
C VAL A 159 9.64 -15.76 -1.84
N GLY A 160 10.81 -16.27 -2.25
CA GLY A 160 11.40 -17.50 -1.72
C GLY A 160 12.83 -17.35 -1.22
N CYS A 161 13.30 -18.35 -0.46
CA CYS A 161 14.71 -18.43 -0.05
C CYS A 161 15.66 -18.75 -1.20
N PHE A 162 15.15 -19.09 -2.39
CA PHE A 162 15.90 -19.51 -3.57
C PHE A 162 16.31 -18.35 -4.51
N GLY A 163 16.16 -17.11 -4.06
CA GLY A 163 16.53 -15.91 -4.82
C GLY A 163 18.00 -15.50 -4.70
N PRO A 164 18.37 -14.29 -5.18
CA PRO A 164 19.71 -13.72 -5.10
C PRO A 164 20.31 -13.71 -3.68
N ASP A 165 19.46 -13.64 -2.65
CA ASP A 165 19.84 -13.63 -1.24
C ASP A 165 20.02 -15.05 -0.64
N TYR A 166 20.12 -16.10 -1.45
CA TYR A 166 20.20 -17.50 -0.99
C TYR A 166 21.28 -17.74 0.10
N PHE A 167 22.49 -17.23 -0.10
CA PHE A 167 23.56 -17.39 0.88
C PHE A 167 23.34 -16.57 2.16
N LYS A 168 22.66 -15.43 2.05
CA LYS A 168 22.27 -14.62 3.20
C LYS A 168 21.23 -15.35 4.05
N TRP A 169 20.32 -16.10 3.42
CA TRP A 169 19.38 -16.98 4.10
C TRP A 169 20.08 -18.10 4.87
N TRP A 170 21.03 -18.80 4.25
CA TRP A 170 21.82 -19.82 4.96
C TRP A 170 22.61 -19.24 6.14
N ARG A 171 23.17 -18.04 5.99
CA ARG A 171 23.94 -17.38 7.05
C ARG A 171 23.06 -16.94 8.23
N ASN A 172 21.93 -16.31 7.95
CA ASN A 172 21.10 -15.67 8.98
C ASN A 172 20.01 -16.59 9.54
N PHE A 173 19.54 -17.55 8.73
CA PHE A 173 18.40 -18.41 9.02
C PHE A 173 18.65 -19.87 8.59
N PRO A 174 19.74 -20.53 9.05
CA PRO A 174 20.16 -21.85 8.55
C PRO A 174 19.10 -22.95 8.79
N ILE A 175 18.45 -22.96 9.95
CA ILE A 175 17.41 -23.96 10.28
C ILE A 175 16.20 -23.82 9.38
N TYR A 176 15.69 -22.60 9.19
CA TYR A 176 14.56 -22.35 8.30
C TYR A 176 14.92 -22.70 6.85
N THR A 177 16.10 -22.32 6.40
CA THR A 177 16.58 -22.64 5.05
C THR A 177 16.66 -24.15 4.86
N LEU A 178 17.20 -24.90 5.82
CA LEU A 178 17.22 -26.36 5.80
C LEU A 178 15.81 -26.96 5.74
N LEU A 179 14.86 -26.46 6.54
CA LEU A 179 13.46 -26.91 6.51
C LEU A 179 12.80 -26.67 5.14
N PHE A 180 13.04 -25.52 4.50
CA PHE A 180 12.56 -25.25 3.15
C PHE A 180 13.07 -26.27 2.12
N HIS A 181 14.30 -26.78 2.29
CA HIS A 181 14.87 -27.80 1.41
C HIS A 181 14.35 -29.21 1.73
N VAL A 182 14.23 -29.58 3.01
CA VAL A 182 13.73 -30.90 3.40
C VAL A 182 12.25 -31.07 3.03
N LEU A 183 11.46 -30.00 3.19
CA LEU A 183 10.03 -29.96 2.85
C LEU A 183 9.79 -29.37 1.45
N PHE A 184 10.77 -29.46 0.56
CA PHE A 184 10.72 -28.93 -0.81
C PHE A 184 9.44 -29.33 -1.56
N PRO A 185 8.95 -30.60 -1.53
CA PRO A 185 7.74 -30.98 -2.25
C PRO A 185 6.48 -30.20 -1.82
N VAL A 186 6.47 -29.66 -0.59
CA VAL A 186 5.36 -28.87 -0.06
C VAL A 186 5.59 -27.39 -0.32
N PHE A 187 6.80 -26.90 -0.02
CA PHE A 187 7.07 -25.46 -0.11
C PHE A 187 7.24 -24.96 -1.54
N VAL A 188 7.74 -25.76 -2.47
CA VAL A 188 7.93 -25.29 -3.85
C VAL A 188 6.62 -25.00 -4.55
N PRO A 189 5.59 -25.87 -4.52
CA PRO A 189 4.28 -25.52 -5.07
C PRO A 189 3.69 -24.25 -4.43
N LEU A 190 3.85 -24.06 -3.12
CA LEU A 190 3.38 -22.87 -2.42
C LEU A 190 4.13 -21.60 -2.84
N ASN A 191 5.46 -21.67 -2.97
CA ASN A 191 6.29 -20.56 -3.46
C ASN A 191 5.99 -20.24 -4.92
N LEU A 192 5.76 -21.25 -5.77
CA LEU A 192 5.34 -21.07 -7.16
C LEU A 192 4.00 -20.34 -7.25
N LEU A 193 3.04 -20.73 -6.43
CA LEU A 193 1.76 -20.05 -6.35
C LEU A 193 1.93 -18.60 -5.89
N TRP A 194 2.69 -18.36 -4.82
CA TRP A 194 2.93 -17.02 -4.30
C TRP A 194 3.64 -16.13 -5.30
N GLY A 195 4.75 -16.59 -5.91
CA GLY A 195 5.51 -15.80 -6.88
C GLY A 195 4.71 -15.52 -8.15
N THR A 196 3.86 -16.45 -8.57
CA THR A 196 2.93 -16.23 -9.69
C THR A 196 1.87 -15.20 -9.34
N CYS A 197 1.27 -15.26 -8.15
CA CYS A 197 0.30 -14.25 -7.69
C CYS A 197 0.96 -12.87 -7.56
N ASN A 198 2.19 -12.80 -7.05
CA ASN A 198 2.96 -11.56 -6.99
C ASN A 198 3.19 -10.97 -8.38
N TRP A 199 3.65 -11.79 -9.33
CA TRP A 199 3.84 -11.38 -10.72
C TRP A 199 2.53 -10.91 -11.37
N LEU A 200 1.43 -11.63 -11.16
CA LEU A 200 0.11 -11.27 -11.68
C LEU A 200 -0.41 -9.96 -11.09
N SER A 201 -0.17 -9.69 -9.81
CA SER A 201 -0.55 -8.43 -9.16
C SER A 201 0.13 -7.25 -9.87
N PHE A 202 1.45 -7.31 -10.08
CA PHE A 202 2.16 -6.26 -10.83
C PHE A 202 1.75 -6.16 -12.31
N LYS A 203 1.48 -7.28 -12.97
CA LYS A 203 1.06 -7.28 -14.38
C LYS A 203 -0.35 -6.75 -14.60
N THR A 204 -1.24 -6.97 -13.64
CA THR A 204 -2.63 -6.52 -13.71
C THR A 204 -2.85 -5.16 -13.08
N ALA A 205 -1.85 -4.62 -12.39
CA ALA A 205 -1.91 -3.31 -11.76
C ALA A 205 -2.29 -2.22 -12.78
N VAL A 206 -3.27 -1.39 -12.41
CA VAL A 206 -3.78 -0.31 -13.25
C VAL A 206 -2.93 0.93 -13.01
N PRO A 207 -2.34 1.54 -14.05
CA PRO A 207 -1.59 2.78 -13.86
C PRO A 207 -2.54 3.93 -13.48
N VAL A 208 -2.15 4.70 -12.46
CA VAL A 208 -2.87 5.90 -12.06
C VAL A 208 -2.41 7.06 -12.94
N ASN A 209 -3.30 7.54 -13.81
CA ASN A 209 -3.05 8.70 -14.65
C ASN A 209 -3.74 9.93 -14.06
N TRP A 210 -2.96 10.94 -13.72
CA TRP A 210 -3.48 12.21 -13.23
C TRP A 210 -3.83 13.16 -14.39
N PRO A 211 -4.85 14.02 -14.23
CA PRO A 211 -5.12 15.09 -15.19
C PRO A 211 -3.89 15.97 -15.38
N ARG A 212 -3.68 16.44 -16.62
CA ARG A 212 -2.53 17.27 -16.99
C ARG A 212 -2.37 18.50 -16.10
N GLU A 213 -3.48 19.10 -15.70
CA GLU A 213 -3.50 20.26 -14.80
C GLU A 213 -2.86 20.01 -13.43
N VAL A 214 -2.95 18.78 -12.91
CA VAL A 214 -2.32 18.40 -11.62
C VAL A 214 -0.84 18.12 -11.84
N LEU A 215 -0.48 17.48 -12.95
CA LEU A 215 0.92 17.19 -13.27
C LEU A 215 1.73 18.46 -13.54
N GLU A 216 1.11 19.48 -14.13
CA GLU A 216 1.76 20.78 -14.40
C GLU A 216 2.07 21.56 -13.12
N THR A 217 1.27 21.43 -12.05
CA THR A 217 1.52 22.13 -10.78
C THR A 217 2.51 21.41 -9.88
N VAL A 218 2.44 20.08 -9.83
CA VAL A 218 3.32 19.25 -8.99
C VAL A 218 4.74 19.17 -9.57
N GLY A 219 4.88 19.34 -10.88
CA GLY A 219 6.15 19.28 -11.58
C GLY A 219 6.57 17.85 -11.93
N PRO A 220 7.77 17.67 -12.52
CA PRO A 220 8.26 16.36 -12.90
C PRO A 220 8.54 15.48 -11.67
N PRO A 221 8.44 14.15 -11.78
CA PRO A 221 8.83 13.24 -10.71
C PRO A 221 10.28 13.48 -10.27
N LEU A 222 10.53 13.46 -8.97
CA LEU A 222 11.88 13.52 -8.44
C LEU A 222 12.67 12.29 -8.91
N ALA A 223 13.91 12.48 -9.33
CA ALA A 223 14.76 11.39 -9.81
C ALA A 223 15.02 10.38 -8.69
N VAL A 224 14.94 9.09 -9.04
CA VAL A 224 15.13 7.93 -8.14
C VAL A 224 16.52 7.31 -8.33
#